data_AF-A0A5M3WNN2-F1
#
_entry.id   AF-A0A5M3WNN2-F1
#
_cell.length_a   1.000
_cell.length_b   1.000
_cell.length_c   1.000
_cell.angle_alpha   90.00
_cell.angle_beta   90.00
_cell.angle_gamma   90.00
#
_symmetry.space_group_name_H-M   'P 1'
#
loop_
_entity.id
_entity.type
_entity.pdbx_description
1 polymer ?
#
loop_
_entity_poly.entity_id
_entity_poly.type
_entity_poly.pdbx_seq_one_letter_code
_entity_poly.pdbx_strand_id
1 'polypeptide(L)'
;MTTYLRQAALAVAVLSLAACSGTEAAAPAATVTVTASPSPLATVTATPAAASPSPLASPSPTAPPGNQVFEPSEEYDQNDVIGAKQPKIKGTKFQFDPGHDFTKRISPSADGILRGRFVTMQDGDTAEYVPVRWDGGTFVGPTEGDVTAYAAPLAPGVVYLSATGCTGNDQTINGDGLGTERCTRARLAEHAREGRLTALITVANGQVTKVVEIYF
;
A
#
# COMPACT_ATOMS: atom_id res chain seq x y z
N MET A 1 34.37 21.38 49.22
CA MET A 1 33.54 21.30 48.01
C MET A 1 32.10 21.25 48.46
N THR A 2 31.37 22.33 48.19
CA THR A 2 30.12 22.70 48.86
C THR A 2 28.96 22.49 47.89
N THR A 3 27.99 21.67 48.26
CA THR A 3 26.67 21.55 47.61
C THR A 3 25.81 22.78 47.89
N TYR A 4 25.13 23.30 46.86
CA TYR A 4 23.99 24.22 47.02
C TYR A 4 22.87 23.90 46.01
N LEU A 5 21.67 23.68 46.58
CA LEU A 5 20.36 23.73 45.93
C LEU A 5 19.90 25.18 45.69
N ARG A 6 19.02 25.39 44.69
CA ARG A 6 17.70 26.11 44.72
C ARG A 6 17.16 26.29 43.28
N GLN A 7 15.96 25.79 42.94
CA GLN A 7 14.65 26.51 42.90
C GLN A 7 14.66 27.79 42.06
N ALA A 8 13.66 28.23 41.29
CA ALA A 8 12.39 27.75 40.72
C ALA A 8 11.85 28.97 39.93
N ALA A 9 11.09 28.81 38.83
CA ALA A 9 10.16 29.85 38.36
C ALA A 9 9.12 29.28 37.40
N LEU A 10 7.86 29.36 37.82
CA LEU A 10 6.66 29.24 37.00
C LEU A 10 6.55 30.43 36.04
N ALA A 11 6.05 30.18 34.82
CA ALA A 11 5.42 31.20 33.99
C ALA A 11 3.99 30.77 33.66
N VAL A 12 3.04 31.49 34.24
CA VAL A 12 1.60 31.41 33.97
C VAL A 12 1.30 32.32 32.79
N ALA A 13 0.69 31.79 31.73
CA ALA A 13 0.12 32.60 30.65
C ALA A 13 -1.41 32.44 30.69
N VAL A 14 -2.08 33.52 31.06
CA VAL A 14 -3.52 33.71 31.02
C VAL A 14 -3.88 34.18 29.62
N LEU A 15 -4.72 33.44 28.90
CA LEU A 15 -5.41 33.97 27.72
C LEU A 15 -6.92 33.93 27.96
N SER A 16 -7.49 35.13 28.06
CA SER A 16 -8.93 35.41 28.15
C SER A 16 -9.59 35.17 26.80
N LEU A 17 -10.61 34.31 26.73
CA LEU A 17 -11.57 34.31 25.63
C LEU A 17 -12.90 34.89 26.11
N ALA A 18 -13.30 35.95 25.41
CA ALA A 18 -14.55 36.66 25.57
C ALA A 18 -15.74 35.79 25.14
N ALA A 19 -16.86 36.04 25.82
CA ALA A 19 -18.16 35.45 25.62
C ALA A 19 -18.78 35.79 24.25
N CYS A 20 -19.45 34.81 23.63
CA CYS A 20 -20.59 35.06 22.76
C CYS A 20 -21.71 34.11 23.18
N SER A 21 -22.83 34.74 23.53
CA SER A 21 -24.02 34.18 24.15
C SER A 21 -24.84 33.36 23.15
N GLY A 22 -25.26 32.16 23.57
CA GLY A 22 -26.27 31.36 22.90
C GLY A 22 -26.95 30.48 23.94
N THR A 23 -28.10 30.93 24.43
CA THR A 23 -28.95 30.23 25.40
C THR A 23 -29.79 29.19 24.67
N GLU A 24 -29.60 27.90 24.97
CA GLU A 24 -30.69 26.92 24.87
C GLU A 24 -30.60 25.94 26.05
N ALA A 25 -31.77 25.63 26.60
CA ALA A 25 -31.97 25.14 27.96
C ALA A 25 -31.64 23.63 28.15
N ALA A 26 -31.31 23.30 29.40
CA ALA A 26 -31.20 21.96 29.99
C ALA A 26 -32.51 21.16 29.84
N ALA A 27 -32.61 19.81 29.94
CA ALA A 27 -31.89 18.75 30.67
C ALA A 27 -32.39 17.37 30.12
N PRO A 28 -32.18 16.19 30.75
CA PRO A 28 -31.03 15.65 31.50
C PRO A 28 -30.47 14.35 30.85
N ALA A 29 -29.35 13.89 31.41
CA ALA A 29 -28.57 12.71 31.04
C ALA A 29 -29.33 11.36 31.16
N ALA A 30 -29.09 10.47 30.20
CA ALA A 30 -29.36 9.04 30.32
C ALA A 30 -28.03 8.29 30.51
N THR A 31 -27.79 7.86 31.75
CA THR A 31 -26.73 6.92 32.13
C THR A 31 -27.17 5.51 31.71
N VAL A 32 -26.40 4.84 30.85
CA VAL A 32 -26.61 3.42 30.54
C VAL A 32 -25.61 2.58 31.33
N THR A 33 -26.13 1.93 32.37
CA THR A 33 -25.44 0.89 33.14
C THR A 33 -25.59 -0.44 32.41
N VAL A 34 -24.48 -1.07 32.00
CA VAL A 34 -24.49 -2.45 31.49
C VAL A 34 -24.18 -3.39 32.65
N THR A 35 -25.20 -4.15 33.06
CA THR A 35 -25.11 -5.17 34.11
C THR A 35 -24.78 -6.53 33.48
N ALA A 36 -23.70 -7.16 33.94
CA ALA A 36 -23.35 -8.54 33.63
C ALA A 36 -24.25 -9.53 34.39
N SER A 37 -24.62 -10.64 33.74
CA SER A 37 -25.25 -11.82 34.39
C SER A 37 -24.33 -13.04 34.31
N PRO A 38 -24.18 -13.83 35.39
CA PRO A 38 -23.43 -15.09 35.37
C PRO A 38 -24.31 -16.35 35.25
N SER A 39 -23.76 -17.36 34.55
CA SER A 39 -23.93 -18.83 34.74
C SER A 39 -25.27 -19.50 34.35
N PRO A 40 -25.32 -20.83 34.00
CA PRO A 40 -24.56 -21.92 34.63
C PRO A 40 -23.94 -23.03 33.73
N LEU A 41 -23.10 -23.85 34.39
CA LEU A 41 -22.56 -25.15 33.96
C LEU A 41 -23.65 -26.17 33.57
N ALA A 42 -23.36 -27.02 32.59
CA ALA A 42 -23.90 -28.38 32.51
C ALA A 42 -22.93 -29.36 31.81
N THR A 43 -22.35 -30.23 32.63
CA THR A 43 -22.17 -31.69 32.51
C THR A 43 -21.77 -32.35 31.19
N VAL A 44 -20.64 -33.05 31.29
CA VAL A 44 -20.04 -34.05 30.39
C VAL A 44 -20.97 -35.24 30.16
N THR A 45 -21.08 -35.72 28.92
CA THR A 45 -21.47 -37.10 28.60
C THR A 45 -20.53 -37.63 27.53
N ALA A 46 -19.98 -38.82 27.76
CA ALA A 46 -19.03 -39.50 26.89
C ALA A 46 -19.68 -40.71 26.18
N THR A 47 -19.06 -41.09 25.04
CA THR A 47 -18.96 -42.47 24.48
C THR A 47 -20.08 -42.95 23.53
N PRO A 48 -19.85 -43.85 22.51
CA PRO A 48 -18.63 -44.35 21.85
C PRO A 48 -18.57 -44.15 20.31
N ALA A 49 -17.43 -44.59 19.75
CA ALA A 49 -16.97 -44.71 18.36
C ALA A 49 -17.93 -45.27 17.30
N ALA A 50 -17.77 -44.79 16.05
CA ALA A 50 -17.70 -45.65 14.86
C ALA A 50 -17.12 -44.92 13.63
N ALA A 51 -16.31 -45.68 12.88
CA ALA A 51 -16.00 -45.61 11.46
C ALA A 51 -15.05 -44.51 10.93
N SER A 52 -13.79 -44.92 10.76
CA SER A 52 -12.86 -44.38 9.77
C SER A 52 -13.42 -44.48 8.33
N PRO A 53 -13.15 -43.45 7.51
CA PRO A 53 -12.80 -43.67 6.11
C PRO A 53 -11.33 -43.34 5.82
N SER A 54 -10.78 -44.14 4.92
CA SER A 54 -9.39 -44.21 4.45
C SER A 54 -8.76 -42.88 4.01
N PRO A 55 -7.41 -42.78 4.04
CA PRO A 55 -6.69 -41.60 3.57
C PRO A 55 -6.79 -41.48 2.05
N LEU A 56 -7.40 -40.39 1.57
CA LEU A 56 -7.18 -39.94 0.21
C LEU A 56 -5.73 -39.46 0.08
N ALA A 57 -5.05 -40.00 -0.93
CA ALA A 57 -3.67 -39.77 -1.26
C ALA A 57 -3.31 -38.28 -1.23
N SER A 58 -2.29 -37.92 -0.44
CA SER A 58 -1.59 -36.66 -0.58
C SER A 58 -1.03 -36.56 -2.00
N PRO A 59 -1.30 -35.49 -2.77
CA PRO A 59 -0.48 -35.22 -3.93
C PRO A 59 0.95 -34.99 -3.44
N SER A 60 1.88 -35.82 -3.94
CA SER A 60 3.31 -35.59 -3.73
C SER A 60 3.66 -34.19 -4.23
N PRO A 61 4.46 -33.40 -3.49
CA PRO A 61 4.99 -32.17 -4.05
C PRO A 61 5.88 -32.54 -5.23
N THR A 62 5.41 -32.22 -6.43
CA THR A 62 6.23 -32.22 -7.64
C THR A 62 7.45 -31.36 -7.35
N ALA A 63 8.64 -31.97 -7.43
CA ALA A 63 9.90 -31.25 -7.28
C ALA A 63 9.92 -30.06 -8.26
N PRO A 64 10.37 -28.87 -7.83
CA PRO A 64 10.48 -27.73 -8.74
C PRO A 64 11.48 -28.08 -9.85
N PRO A 65 11.13 -27.90 -11.15
CA PRO A 65 12.10 -28.09 -12.22
C PRO A 65 13.20 -27.05 -12.08
N GLY A 66 14.43 -27.52 -11.94
CA GLY A 66 15.62 -26.69 -11.91
C GLY A 66 15.76 -25.86 -13.20
N ASN A 67 16.22 -24.62 -13.02
CA ASN A 67 16.68 -23.70 -14.07
C ASN A 67 15.75 -23.54 -15.28
N GLN A 68 14.46 -23.26 -15.03
CA GLN A 68 13.62 -22.62 -16.04
C GLN A 68 14.15 -21.19 -16.24
N VAL A 69 14.83 -20.94 -17.36
CA VAL A 69 14.96 -19.58 -17.88
C VAL A 69 13.53 -19.12 -18.14
N PHE A 70 13.05 -18.16 -17.35
CA PHE A 70 11.68 -17.65 -17.46
C PHE A 70 11.54 -17.03 -18.86
N GLU A 71 10.95 -17.76 -19.80
CA GLU A 71 10.55 -17.14 -21.07
C GLU A 71 9.43 -16.15 -20.74
N PRO A 72 9.56 -14.87 -21.12
CA PRO A 72 8.54 -13.88 -20.84
C PRO A 72 7.23 -14.30 -21.50
N SER A 73 6.15 -14.34 -20.73
CA SER A 73 4.81 -14.63 -21.25
C SER A 73 4.42 -13.63 -22.34
N GLU A 74 3.50 -14.00 -23.24
CA GLU A 74 3.02 -13.10 -24.32
C GLU A 74 2.41 -11.79 -23.81
N GLU A 75 2.11 -11.74 -22.51
CA GLU A 75 1.57 -10.59 -21.79
C GLU A 75 2.59 -9.46 -21.60
N TYR A 76 3.90 -9.74 -21.69
CA TYR A 76 4.96 -8.74 -21.59
C TYR A 76 5.39 -8.22 -22.96
N ASP A 77 5.65 -6.92 -23.06
CA ASP A 77 6.24 -6.31 -24.25
C ASP A 77 7.76 -6.19 -24.08
N GLN A 78 8.50 -7.08 -24.74
CA GLN A 78 9.97 -7.05 -24.76
C GLN A 78 10.54 -5.77 -25.37
N ASN A 79 9.71 -4.98 -26.09
CA ASN A 79 10.11 -3.68 -26.65
C ASN A 79 9.78 -2.50 -25.72
N ASP A 80 8.95 -2.70 -24.69
CA ASP A 80 8.62 -1.70 -23.66
C ASP A 80 9.33 -2.07 -22.35
N VAL A 81 10.65 -2.06 -22.40
CA VAL A 81 11.53 -2.36 -21.26
C VAL A 81 11.48 -1.24 -20.23
N ILE A 82 11.47 -1.58 -18.94
CA ILE A 82 11.65 -0.59 -17.87
C ILE A 82 12.99 0.12 -18.07
N GLY A 83 12.94 1.43 -18.26
CA GLY A 83 14.12 2.24 -18.50
C GLY A 83 13.83 3.74 -18.39
N ALA A 84 14.76 4.57 -18.87
CA ALA A 84 14.67 6.03 -18.72
C ALA A 84 13.52 6.67 -19.53
N LYS A 85 13.00 5.98 -20.54
CA LYS A 85 11.91 6.49 -21.38
C LYS A 85 10.57 6.33 -20.66
N GLN A 86 9.77 7.39 -20.65
CA GLN A 86 8.41 7.31 -20.16
C GLN A 86 7.57 6.34 -21.03
N PRO A 87 6.91 5.34 -20.43
CA PRO A 87 6.09 4.41 -21.19
C PRO A 87 4.76 5.02 -21.62
N LYS A 88 4.09 4.35 -22.56
CA LYS A 88 2.71 4.68 -22.91
C LYS A 88 1.83 4.47 -21.68
N ILE A 89 1.01 5.45 -21.33
CA ILE A 89 0.12 5.30 -20.17
C ILE A 89 -0.92 4.21 -20.42
N LYS A 90 -1.49 4.14 -21.62
CA LYS A 90 -2.45 3.09 -22.02
C LYS A 90 -1.78 1.94 -22.79
N GLY A 91 -0.67 1.43 -22.28
CA GLY A 91 -0.01 0.25 -22.86
C GLY A 91 -0.81 -1.02 -22.60
N THR A 92 -1.07 -1.81 -23.64
CA THR A 92 -1.94 -3.02 -23.58
C THR A 92 -1.21 -4.29 -23.16
N LYS A 93 0.09 -4.20 -22.89
CA LYS A 93 0.96 -5.28 -22.39
C LYS A 93 1.68 -4.80 -21.14
N PHE A 94 2.18 -5.71 -20.31
CA PHE A 94 3.04 -5.35 -19.18
C PHE A 94 4.41 -4.92 -19.69
N GLN A 95 5.05 -4.00 -18.97
CA GLN A 95 6.44 -3.64 -19.25
C GLN A 95 7.37 -4.76 -18.82
N PHE A 96 8.42 -4.99 -19.61
CA PHE A 96 9.39 -6.03 -19.38
C PHE A 96 10.54 -5.57 -18.46
N ASP A 97 10.84 -6.37 -17.43
CA ASP A 97 12.02 -6.22 -16.59
C ASP A 97 12.98 -7.42 -16.83
N PRO A 98 14.06 -7.23 -17.60
CA PRO A 98 14.99 -8.32 -17.92
C PRO A 98 15.78 -8.83 -16.71
N GLY A 99 15.86 -8.05 -15.64
CA GLY A 99 16.65 -8.38 -14.45
C GLY A 99 15.87 -9.10 -13.37
N HIS A 100 14.55 -9.24 -13.52
CA HIS A 100 13.72 -9.71 -12.44
C HIS A 100 13.56 -11.24 -12.44
N ASP A 101 14.04 -11.86 -11.36
CA ASP A 101 13.88 -13.28 -11.09
C ASP A 101 12.86 -13.50 -9.97
N PHE A 102 11.63 -13.76 -10.41
CA PHE A 102 10.47 -13.96 -9.57
C PHE A 102 10.57 -15.18 -8.64
N THR A 103 11.52 -16.11 -8.87
CA THR A 103 11.69 -17.29 -8.03
C THR A 103 12.51 -17.04 -6.76
N LYS A 104 13.22 -15.90 -6.68
CA LYS A 104 14.24 -15.68 -5.66
C LYS A 104 13.81 -14.79 -4.50
N ARG A 105 12.88 -13.84 -4.73
CA ARG A 105 12.23 -12.93 -3.77
C ARG A 105 11.71 -11.70 -4.50
N ILE A 106 10.80 -10.97 -3.85
CA ILE A 106 10.44 -9.60 -4.25
C ILE A 106 11.69 -8.70 -4.15
N SER A 107 11.93 -7.90 -5.19
CA SER A 107 13.03 -6.93 -5.28
C SER A 107 12.54 -5.62 -5.90
N PRO A 108 13.32 -4.53 -5.87
CA PRO A 108 13.02 -3.38 -6.70
C PRO A 108 12.95 -3.80 -8.18
N SER A 109 12.16 -3.08 -8.98
CA SER A 109 12.28 -3.18 -10.44
C SER A 109 13.64 -2.66 -10.91
N ALA A 110 13.96 -2.90 -12.18
CA ALA A 110 15.03 -2.19 -12.86
C ALA A 110 14.88 -0.66 -12.70
N ASP A 111 16.02 0.03 -12.72
CA ASP A 111 16.06 1.49 -12.73
C ASP A 111 15.37 2.02 -14.00
N GLY A 112 14.43 2.94 -13.82
CA GLY A 112 13.59 3.43 -14.90
C GLY A 112 12.18 3.80 -14.47
N ILE A 113 11.30 3.94 -15.46
CA ILE A 113 9.90 4.33 -15.26
C ILE A 113 9.00 3.13 -15.53
N LEU A 114 8.37 2.62 -14.48
CA LEU A 114 7.36 1.58 -14.52
C LEU A 114 5.95 2.19 -14.54
N ARG A 115 5.10 1.72 -15.44
CA ARG A 115 3.65 1.87 -15.36
C ARG A 115 3.12 0.77 -14.43
N GLY A 116 2.72 1.17 -13.23
CA GLY A 116 2.37 0.22 -12.19
C GLY A 116 1.25 0.68 -11.27
N ARG A 117 0.92 -0.18 -10.32
CA ARG A 117 -0.03 0.09 -9.25
C ARG A 117 0.59 -0.29 -7.91
N PHE A 118 0.51 0.60 -6.94
CA PHE A 118 0.84 0.27 -5.56
C PHE A 118 -0.19 -0.70 -5.01
N VAL A 119 0.28 -1.74 -4.34
CA VAL A 119 -0.55 -2.79 -3.75
C VAL A 119 -0.66 -2.58 -2.24
N THR A 120 0.45 -2.26 -1.59
CA THR A 120 0.52 -1.98 -0.17
C THR A 120 1.82 -1.24 0.17
N MET A 121 1.99 -0.90 1.44
CA MET A 121 3.28 -0.53 2.00
C MET A 121 3.60 -1.45 3.18
N GLN A 122 4.79 -2.02 3.16
CA GLN A 122 5.36 -2.74 4.29
C GLN A 122 5.80 -1.76 5.39
N ASP A 123 6.07 -2.30 6.58
CA ASP A 123 6.67 -1.56 7.68
C ASP A 123 8.00 -0.91 7.23
N GLY A 124 8.20 0.37 7.54
CA GLY A 124 9.44 1.10 7.18
C GLY A 124 9.46 1.76 5.80
N ASP A 125 8.30 2.18 5.28
CA ASP A 125 8.15 2.92 4.02
C ASP A 125 8.60 2.17 2.75
N THR A 126 8.53 0.84 2.77
CA THR A 126 8.78 0.01 1.60
C THR A 126 7.48 -0.21 0.85
N ALA A 127 7.39 0.35 -0.35
CA ALA A 127 6.23 0.22 -1.21
C ALA A 127 6.29 -1.10 -1.98
N GLU A 128 5.19 -1.85 -1.98
CA GLU A 128 4.96 -2.95 -2.90
C GLU A 128 4.11 -2.47 -4.08
N TYR A 129 4.50 -2.86 -5.29
CA TYR A 129 3.82 -2.44 -6.52
C TYR A 129 3.95 -3.50 -7.61
N VAL A 130 2.99 -3.51 -8.53
CA VAL A 130 2.93 -4.45 -9.65
C VAL A 130 2.90 -3.68 -10.97
N PRO A 131 3.38 -4.27 -12.08
CA PRO A 131 3.16 -3.70 -13.41
C PRO A 131 1.66 -3.72 -13.73
N VAL A 132 1.19 -2.78 -14.54
CA VAL A 132 -0.19 -2.79 -15.05
C VAL A 132 -0.26 -2.59 -16.55
N ARG A 133 -1.31 -3.17 -17.15
CA ARG A 133 -1.69 -2.94 -18.55
C ARG A 133 -3.08 -2.33 -18.62
N TRP A 134 -3.32 -1.57 -19.67
CA TRP A 134 -4.63 -1.02 -19.99
C TRP A 134 -5.48 -2.08 -20.68
N ASP A 135 -6.69 -2.27 -20.16
CA ASP A 135 -7.67 -3.21 -20.68
C ASP A 135 -9.02 -2.51 -20.88
N GLY A 136 -9.14 -1.80 -22.01
CA GLY A 136 -10.43 -1.31 -22.51
C GLY A 136 -11.23 -0.36 -21.62
N GLY A 137 -10.65 0.20 -20.57
CA GLY A 137 -11.37 1.04 -19.60
C GLY A 137 -10.79 1.00 -18.19
N THR A 138 -9.92 0.05 -17.88
CA THR A 138 -9.29 -0.04 -16.55
C THR A 138 -7.84 -0.53 -16.65
N PHE A 139 -7.11 -0.37 -15.54
CA PHE A 139 -5.79 -0.96 -15.38
C PHE A 139 -5.88 -2.30 -14.67
N VAL A 140 -5.40 -3.33 -15.34
CA VAL A 140 -5.32 -4.69 -14.79
C VAL A 140 -3.89 -5.03 -14.45
N GLY A 141 -3.72 -5.74 -13.33
CA GLY A 141 -2.44 -6.32 -12.96
C GLY A 141 -2.27 -7.68 -13.63
N PRO A 142 -1.08 -8.29 -13.50
CA PRO A 142 -0.86 -9.67 -13.93
C PRO A 142 -1.74 -10.66 -13.14
N THR A 143 -1.92 -11.87 -13.68
CA THR A 143 -2.70 -12.92 -13.03
C THR A 143 -2.07 -13.34 -11.70
N GLU A 144 -2.91 -13.62 -10.71
CA GLU A 144 -2.51 -14.09 -9.39
C GLU A 144 -1.82 -15.46 -9.48
N GLY A 145 -0.65 -15.61 -8.87
CA GLY A 145 0.07 -16.89 -8.78
C GLY A 145 1.44 -16.93 -9.46
N ASP A 146 1.71 -16.00 -10.36
CA ASP A 146 3.06 -15.70 -10.81
C ASP A 146 3.59 -14.58 -9.92
N VAL A 147 4.69 -14.79 -9.22
CA VAL A 147 5.29 -13.74 -8.38
C VAL A 147 5.50 -12.54 -9.29
N THR A 148 4.82 -11.40 -9.08
CA THR A 148 4.80 -10.27 -10.04
C THR A 148 4.99 -8.91 -9.38
N ALA A 149 5.22 -8.91 -8.07
CA ALA A 149 5.36 -7.70 -7.28
C ALA A 149 6.83 -7.31 -7.15
N TYR A 150 7.06 -6.01 -7.22
CA TYR A 150 8.30 -5.36 -6.85
C TYR A 150 8.14 -4.75 -5.46
N ALA A 151 9.26 -4.53 -4.78
CA ALA A 151 9.28 -3.73 -3.56
C ALA A 151 10.51 -2.84 -3.49
N ALA A 152 10.31 -1.58 -3.13
CA ALA A 152 11.38 -0.62 -2.93
C ALA A 152 11.01 0.42 -1.87
N PRO A 153 11.97 0.89 -1.05
CA PRO A 153 11.73 1.99 -0.14
C PRO A 153 11.43 3.29 -0.90
N LEU A 154 10.55 4.11 -0.33
CA LEU A 154 10.35 5.48 -0.79
C LEU A 154 11.57 6.33 -0.44
N ALA A 155 12.20 6.92 -1.46
CA ALA A 155 13.32 7.83 -1.25
C ALA A 155 12.90 8.99 -0.30
N PRO A 156 13.82 9.50 0.55
CA PRO A 156 13.49 10.60 1.45
C PRO A 156 12.94 11.85 0.73
N GLY A 157 13.45 12.11 -0.48
CA GLY A 157 13.04 13.22 -1.34
C GLY A 157 12.10 12.84 -2.48
N VAL A 158 11.36 11.73 -2.37
CA VAL A 158 10.45 11.27 -3.43
C VAL A 158 9.52 12.39 -3.90
N VAL A 159 9.41 12.56 -5.21
CA VAL A 159 8.49 13.52 -5.82
C VAL A 159 7.17 12.82 -6.10
N TYR A 160 6.10 13.21 -5.42
CA TYR A 160 4.75 12.73 -5.73
C TYR A 160 3.94 13.82 -6.44
N LEU A 161 3.45 13.51 -7.64
CA LEU A 161 2.48 14.32 -8.36
C LEU A 161 1.12 13.61 -8.34
N SER A 162 0.19 14.16 -7.57
CA SER A 162 -1.16 13.64 -7.40
C SER A 162 -2.05 14.06 -8.56
N ALA A 163 -2.97 13.17 -8.94
CA ALA A 163 -4.05 13.48 -9.88
C ALA A 163 -5.36 13.83 -9.16
N THR A 164 -5.50 13.39 -7.91
CA THR A 164 -6.65 13.71 -7.03
C THR A 164 -6.35 14.85 -6.04
N GLY A 165 -5.27 15.60 -6.29
CA GLY A 165 -4.72 16.61 -5.40
C GLY A 165 -4.24 16.09 -4.05
N CYS A 166 -3.75 17.00 -3.20
CA CYS A 166 -3.16 16.59 -1.91
C CYS A 166 -4.18 16.26 -0.83
N THR A 167 -5.44 16.63 -1.04
CA THR A 167 -6.56 16.33 -0.13
C THR A 167 -7.45 15.18 -0.60
N GLY A 168 -7.29 14.74 -1.86
CA GLY A 168 -8.14 13.71 -2.47
C GLY A 168 -9.43 14.23 -3.12
N ASN A 169 -9.70 15.54 -3.09
CA ASN A 169 -10.96 16.13 -3.55
C ASN A 169 -10.83 17.00 -4.82
N ASP A 170 -9.63 17.11 -5.37
CA ASP A 170 -9.33 17.99 -6.50
C ASP A 170 -8.92 17.15 -7.71
N GLN A 171 -9.25 17.57 -8.92
CA GLN A 171 -8.73 16.92 -10.12
C GLN A 171 -7.56 17.75 -10.68
N THR A 172 -6.34 17.25 -10.53
CA THR A 172 -5.10 17.98 -10.88
C THR A 172 -4.28 17.23 -11.92
N ILE A 173 -4.88 17.05 -13.10
CA ILE A 173 -4.29 16.32 -14.23
C ILE A 173 -3.85 17.21 -15.39
N ASN A 174 -2.86 16.77 -16.16
CA ASN A 174 -2.53 17.33 -17.47
C ASN A 174 -3.34 16.68 -18.60
N GLY A 175 -3.09 17.08 -19.86
CA GLY A 175 -3.77 16.55 -21.05
C GLY A 175 -3.56 15.05 -21.32
N ASP A 176 -2.55 14.42 -20.70
CA ASP A 176 -2.26 12.99 -20.82
C ASP A 176 -2.91 12.16 -19.70
N GLY A 177 -3.64 12.80 -18.77
CA GLY A 177 -4.21 12.15 -17.59
C GLY A 177 -3.20 11.88 -16.47
N LEU A 178 -2.09 12.64 -16.44
CA LEU A 178 -1.08 12.53 -15.38
C LEU A 178 -1.25 13.63 -14.34
N GLY A 179 -1.06 13.25 -13.07
CA GLY A 179 -1.04 14.17 -11.95
C GLY A 179 -0.01 15.30 -12.11
N THR A 180 -0.36 16.48 -11.60
CA THR A 180 0.44 17.71 -11.72
C THR A 180 0.67 18.41 -10.40
N GLU A 181 -0.16 18.15 -9.40
CA GLU A 181 -0.02 18.79 -8.10
C GLU A 181 1.01 18.05 -7.25
N ARG A 182 2.01 18.78 -6.75
CA ARG A 182 3.04 18.21 -5.91
C ARG A 182 2.56 18.03 -4.48
N CYS A 183 2.54 16.79 -4.01
CA CYS A 183 2.13 16.44 -2.66
C CYS A 183 3.28 15.91 -1.79
N THR A 184 3.00 15.78 -0.50
CA THR A 184 3.99 15.33 0.48
C THR A 184 4.28 13.82 0.34
N ARG A 185 5.47 13.39 0.79
CA ARG A 185 5.82 11.97 0.92
C ARG A 185 4.85 11.21 1.82
N ALA A 186 4.34 11.86 2.87
CA ALA A 186 3.34 11.26 3.77
C ALA A 186 2.02 10.97 3.04
N ARG A 187 1.56 11.89 2.18
CA ARG A 187 0.37 11.68 1.36
C ARG A 187 0.57 10.55 0.34
N LEU A 188 1.74 10.46 -0.28
CA LEU A 188 2.09 9.31 -1.13
C LEU A 188 2.00 8.00 -0.34
N ALA A 189 2.60 7.94 0.85
CA ALA A 189 2.61 6.75 1.69
C ALA A 189 1.20 6.32 2.11
N GLU A 190 0.32 7.26 2.44
CA GLU A 190 -1.10 7.02 2.73
C GLU A 190 -1.80 6.41 1.50
N HIS A 191 -1.69 7.04 0.34
CA HIS A 191 -2.36 6.59 -0.87
C HIS A 191 -1.83 5.23 -1.38
N ALA A 192 -0.53 4.98 -1.22
CA ALA A 192 0.09 3.69 -1.53
C ALA A 192 -0.43 2.56 -0.64
N ARG A 193 -0.72 2.83 0.66
CA ARG A 193 -1.30 1.84 1.60
C ARG A 193 -2.73 1.44 1.24
N GLU A 194 -3.48 2.32 0.58
CA GLU A 194 -4.83 2.01 0.12
C GLU A 194 -4.86 1.00 -1.04
N GLY A 195 -3.70 0.75 -1.69
CA GLY A 195 -3.53 -0.32 -2.67
C GLY A 195 -4.20 -0.10 -4.03
N ARG A 196 -4.49 1.16 -4.37
CA ARG A 196 -5.21 1.53 -5.61
C ARG A 196 -4.51 2.57 -6.47
N LEU A 197 -3.44 3.18 -5.96
CA LEU A 197 -2.69 4.21 -6.65
C LEU A 197 -2.03 3.64 -7.92
N THR A 198 -2.60 3.95 -9.07
CA THR A 198 -2.02 3.64 -10.39
C THR A 198 -1.16 4.81 -10.83
N ALA A 199 0.08 4.55 -11.23
CA ALA A 199 1.07 5.60 -11.43
C ALA A 199 2.18 5.22 -12.42
N LEU A 200 2.89 6.25 -12.89
CA LEU A 200 4.25 6.13 -13.38
C LEU A 200 5.20 6.18 -12.18
N ILE A 201 5.82 5.06 -11.86
CA ILE A 201 6.71 4.82 -10.73
C ILE A 201 8.14 4.86 -11.24
N THR A 202 8.92 5.85 -10.82
CA THR A 202 10.34 5.96 -11.18
C THR A 202 11.20 5.36 -10.09
N VAL A 203 11.99 4.35 -10.45
CA VAL A 203 12.96 3.70 -9.57
C VAL A 203 14.37 4.12 -9.99
N ALA A 204 15.18 4.49 -9.02
CA ALA A 204 16.60 4.76 -9.23
C ALA A 204 17.40 4.33 -7.99
N ASN A 205 18.50 3.60 -8.21
CA ASN A 205 19.33 3.04 -7.14
C ASN A 205 18.50 2.20 -6.14
N GLY A 206 17.53 1.43 -6.64
CA GLY A 206 16.66 0.57 -5.82
C GLY A 206 15.66 1.30 -4.92
N GLN A 207 15.40 2.59 -5.16
CA GLN A 207 14.42 3.39 -4.41
C GLN A 207 13.38 4.02 -5.33
N VAL A 208 12.15 4.20 -4.84
CA VAL A 208 11.13 5.00 -5.55
C VAL A 208 11.46 6.48 -5.40
N THR A 209 11.81 7.14 -6.49
CA THR A 209 12.26 8.55 -6.50
C THR A 209 11.22 9.52 -7.04
N LYS A 210 10.29 9.03 -7.86
CA LYS A 210 9.17 9.84 -8.36
C LYS A 210 7.95 8.97 -8.60
N VAL A 211 6.78 9.50 -8.28
CA VAL A 211 5.47 8.89 -8.52
C VAL A 211 4.59 9.93 -9.19
N VAL A 212 4.08 9.62 -10.38
CA VAL A 212 3.11 10.46 -11.08
C VAL A 212 1.84 9.67 -11.25
N GLU A 213 0.80 10.08 -10.55
CA GLU A 213 -0.49 9.39 -10.59
C GLU A 213 -1.12 9.43 -11.98
N ILE A 214 -1.75 8.32 -12.36
CA ILE A 214 -2.48 8.15 -13.62
C ILE A 214 -3.97 8.16 -13.28
N TYR A 215 -4.75 8.98 -14.00
CA TYR A 215 -6.19 9.12 -13.79
C TYR A 215 -6.98 8.75 -15.04
N PHE A 216 -7.73 7.63 -14.97
CA PHE A 216 -8.64 7.13 -16.01
C PHE A 216 -9.81 6.34 -15.43
#